data_AF-A0A1I0W971-F1
#
_entry.id   AF-A0A1I0W971-F1
#
_cell.length_a   1.000
_cell.length_b   1.000
_cell.length_c   1.000
_cell.angle_alpha   90.00
_cell.angle_beta   90.00
_cell.angle_gamma   90.00
#
_symmetry.space_group_name_H-M   'P 1'
#
loop_
_entity.id
_entity.type
_entity.pdbx_description
1 polymer ?
#
loop_
_entity_poly.entity_id
_entity_poly.type
_entity_poly.pdbx_seq_one_letter_code
_entity_poly.pdbx_strand_id
1 'polypeptide(L)' 'MPIDENLIDYKERSDGRYDVRYAKEPLLVISRRPGTEFRKSALHIIVERHLTELDSEERMDVYRRQDLP' A
#
# COMPACT_ATOMS: atom_id res chain seq x y z
N MET A 1 -8.98 11.28 -4.41
CA MET A 1 -9.57 10.55 -3.27
C MET A 1 -8.48 10.33 -2.24
N PRO A 2 -8.76 10.51 -0.94
CA PRO A 2 -7.83 10.11 0.11
C PRO A 2 -7.60 8.60 0.05
N ILE A 3 -6.39 8.17 0.39
CA ILE A 3 -6.05 6.75 0.55
C ILE A 3 -6.79 6.15 1.74
N ASP A 4 -7.27 4.92 1.59
CA ASP A 4 -7.80 4.13 2.69
C ASP A 4 -6.66 3.30 3.33
N GLU A 5 -6.32 3.61 4.58
CA GLU A 5 -5.25 2.94 5.32
C GLU A 5 -5.55 1.45 5.59
N ASN A 6 -6.83 1.06 5.61
CA ASN A 6 -7.24 -0.33 5.88
C ASN A 6 -6.81 -1.29 4.77
N LEU A 7 -6.47 -0.74 3.60
CA LEU A 7 -5.99 -1.50 2.45
C LEU A 7 -4.49 -1.76 2.50
N ILE A 8 -3.78 -1.14 3.45
CA ILE A 8 -2.34 -1.34 3.62
C ILE A 8 -2.13 -2.61 4.43
N ASP A 9 -1.55 -3.63 3.79
CA ASP A 9 -1.19 -4.88 4.45
C ASP A 9 0.34 -5.05 4.55
N TYR A 10 0.76 -5.83 5.54
CA TYR A 10 2.17 -6.15 5.77
C TYR A 10 2.36 -7.66 5.81
N LYS A 11 3.08 -8.21 4.82
CA LYS A 11 3.49 -9.62 4.80
C LYS A 11 4.94 -9.75 5.17
N GLU A 12 5.23 -10.49 6.22
CA GLU A 12 6.60 -10.82 6.58
C GLU A 12 7.20 -11.81 5.58
N ARG A 13 8.44 -11.54 5.17
CA ARG A 13 9.25 -12.36 4.28
C ARG A 13 10.15 -13.29 5.10
N SER A 14 10.68 -14.32 4.45
CA SER A 14 11.64 -15.26 5.06
C SER A 14 12.96 -14.60 5.48
N ASP A 15 13.28 -13.42 4.95
CA ASP A 15 14.47 -12.63 5.28
C ASP A 15 14.23 -11.59 6.40
N GLY A 16 13.06 -11.61 7.05
CA GLY A 16 12.69 -10.69 8.13
C GLY A 16 12.26 -9.29 7.68
N ARG A 17 12.20 -9.03 6.37
CA ARG A 17 11.61 -7.80 5.82
C ARG A 17 10.10 -7.95 5.67
N TYR A 18 9.41 -6.83 5.45
CA TYR A 18 7.97 -6.78 5.25
C TYR A 18 7.66 -6.25 3.85
N ASP A 19 6.88 -7.02 3.09
CA ASP A 19 6.16 -6.50 1.94
C ASP A 19 5.04 -5.60 2.41
N VAL A 20 5.07 -4.35 1.98
CA VAL A 20 3.93 -3.44 2.07
C VAL A 20 3.13 -3.60 0.80
N ARG A 21 1.85 -3.92 0.98
CA ARG A 21 0.89 -4.02 -0.12
C ARG A 21 -0.22 -3.02 0.07
N TYR A 22 -0.77 -2.51 -1.02
CA TYR A 22 -1.99 -1.74 -1.03
C TYR A 22 -3.02 -2.48 -1.87
N ALA A 23 -4.18 -2.79 -1.28
CA ALA A 23 -5.22 -3.57 -1.97
C ALA A 23 -4.70 -4.87 -2.60
N LYS A 24 -3.81 -5.57 -1.87
CA LYS A 24 -3.11 -6.82 -2.28
C LYS A 24 -2.03 -6.66 -3.35
N GLU A 25 -1.82 -5.47 -3.90
CA GLU A 25 -0.73 -5.17 -4.84
C GLU A 25 0.58 -4.82 -4.11
N PRO A 26 1.73 -5.37 -4.54
CA PRO A 26 3.03 -5.07 -3.95
C PRO A 26 3.46 -3.64 -4.24
N LEU A 27 3.79 -2.89 -3.18
CA LEU A 27 4.09 -1.47 -3.26
C LEU A 27 5.56 -1.17 -2.93
N LEU A 28 6.05 -1.68 -1.79
CA LEU A 28 7.46 -1.62 -1.44
C LEU A 28 7.84 -2.66 -0.37
N VAL A 29 9.14 -2.77 -0.11
CA VAL A 29 9.68 -3.64 0.95
C VAL A 29 10.32 -2.77 2.04
N ILE A 30 9.92 -2.98 3.28
CA ILE A 30 10.47 -2.28 4.45
C ILE A 30 11.12 -3.25 5.42
N SER A 31 12.14 -2.82 6.15
CA SER A 31 12.85 -3.67 7.12
C SER A 31 12.09 -3.92 8.43
N ARG A 32 11.03 -3.15 8.70
CA ARG A 32 10.21 -3.26 9.92
C ARG A 32 8.87 -2.60 9.71
N ARG A 33 7.82 -3.08 10.40
CA ARG A 33 6.51 -2.40 10.42
C ARG A 33 6.64 -0.95 10.94
N PRO A 34 5.88 0.01 10.37
CA PRO A 34 5.88 1.38 10.84
C PRO A 34 5.22 1.47 12.22
N GLY A 35 6.04 1.74 13.25
CA GLY A 35 5.57 1.86 14.64
C GLY A 35 5.30 3.29 15.11
N THR A 36 5.50 4.30 14.27
CA THR A 36 5.28 5.72 14.62
C THR A 36 4.40 6.41 13.58
N GLU A 37 3.65 7.43 14.01
CA GLU A 37 2.79 8.23 13.13
C GLU A 37 3.56 8.84 11.96
N PHE A 38 4.77 9.36 12.20
CA PHE A 38 5.64 9.87 11.14
C PHE A 38 5.90 8.84 10.04
N ARG A 39 6.12 7.57 10.40
CA ARG A 39 6.37 6.51 9.40
C ARG A 39 5.10 6.10 8.68
N LYS A 40 3.93 6.18 9.32
CA LYS A 40 2.63 5.98 8.67
C LYS A 40 2.36 7.08 7.64
N SER A 41 2.60 8.36 7.99
CA SER A 41 2.47 9.48 7.06
C SER A 41 3.46 9.39 5.89
N ALA A 42 4.69 8.95 6.13
CA ALA A 42 5.64 8.69 5.04
C ALA A 42 5.15 7.58 4.11
N LEU A 43 4.56 6.52 4.67
CA LEU A 43 3.99 5.43 3.90
C LEU A 43 2.82 5.91 3.03
N HIS A 44 1.96 6.77 3.58
CA HIS A 44 0.86 7.39 2.84
C HIS A 44 1.33 8.11 1.59
N ILE A 45 2.35 8.96 1.71
CA ILE A 45 2.89 9.70 0.57
C ILE A 45 3.39 8.72 -0.52
N ILE A 46 4.01 7.61 -0.12
CA ILE A 46 4.50 6.60 -1.07
C ILE A 46 3.33 5.89 -1.76
N VAL A 47 2.28 5.52 -1.02
CA VAL A 47 1.09 4.89 -1.60
C VAL A 47 0.36 5.85 -2.54
N GLU A 48 0.16 7.11 -2.15
CA GLU A 48 -0.42 8.15 -2.99
C GLU A 48 0.35 8.34 -4.29
N ARG A 49 1.68 8.38 -4.19
CA ARG A 49 2.55 8.50 -5.35
C ARG A 49 2.39 7.28 -6.27
N HIS A 50 2.42 6.07 -5.72
CA HIS A 50 2.23 4.85 -6.50
C HIS A 50 0.89 4.86 -7.25
N LEU A 51 -0.20 5.25 -6.60
CA LEU A 51 -1.53 5.35 -7.23
C LEU A 51 -1.66 6.49 -8.25
N THR A 52 -0.79 7.49 -8.18
CA THR A 52 -0.76 8.60 -9.15
C THR A 52 0.07 8.22 -10.38
N GLU A 53 1.07 7.35 -10.20
CA GLU A 53 1.88 6.79 -11.29
C GLU A 53 1.11 5.75 -12.12
N LEU A 54 0.10 5.10 -11.52
CA LEU A 54 -0.87 4.28 -12.26
C LEU A 54 -1.76 5.15 -13.16
N ASP A 55 -2.10 4.64 -14.34
CA ASP A 55 -3.07 5.31 -15.19
C ASP A 55 -4.50 5.27 -14.58
N SER A 56 -5.45 5.98 -15.20
CA SER A 56 -6.82 6.07 -14.66
C SER A 56 -7.56 4.73 -14.69
N GLU A 57 -7.23 3.81 -15.60
CA GLU A 57 -7.87 2.52 -15.73
C GLU A 57 -7.32 1.52 -14.71
N GLU A 58 -5.99 1.44 -14.59
CA GLU A 58 -5.27 0.65 -13.58
C GLU A 58 -5.66 1.06 -12.17
N ARG A 59 -5.75 2.37 -11.90
CA ARG A 59 -6.18 2.89 -10.62
C ARG A 59 -7.62 2.48 -10.29
N MET A 60 -8.52 2.52 -11.26
CA MET A 60 -9.91 2.09 -11.07
C MET A 60 -10.00 0.58 -10.83
N ASP A 61 -9.16 -0.23 -11.46
CA ASP A 61 -9.11 -1.67 -11.23
C ASP A 61 -8.61 -2.03 -9.82
N VAL A 62 -7.61 -1.29 -9.30
CA VAL A 62 -7.15 -1.43 -7.91
C VAL A 62 -8.29 -1.17 -6.92
N TYR A 63 -9.20 -0.23 -7.22
CA TYR A 63 -10.38 0.02 -6.41
C TYR A 63 -11.48 -1.03 -6.63
N ARG A 64 -11.81 -1.43 -7.88
CA ARG A 64 -12.84 -2.44 -8.17
C ARG A 64 -12.57 -3.79 -7.53
N ARG A 65 -11.31 -4.21 -7.44
CA ARG A 65 -10.92 -5.47 -6.77
C ARG A 65 -11.28 -5.48 -5.26
N GLN A 66 -11.66 -4.34 -4.70
CA GLN A 66 -12.07 -4.21 -3.29
C GLN A 66 -13.58 -4.36 -3.11
N ASP A 67 -14.39 -4.04 -4.13
CA ASP A 67 -15.85 -4.18 -4.09
C ASP A 67 -16.32 -5.64 -4.29
N LEU A 68 -15.41 -6.54 -4.64
CA LEU A 68 -15.70 -7.97 -4.81
C LEU A 68 -15.45 -8.73 -3.49
N PRO A 69 -16.48 -9.38 -2.92
CA PRO A 69 -16.40 -10.09 -1.64
C PRO A 69 -15.47 -11.31 -1.65
#